data_AF-A0A820H2G7-F1
#
_entry.id   AF-A0A820H2G7-F1
#
_cell.length_a   1.000
_cell.length_b   1.000
_cell.length_c   1.000
_cell.angle_alpha   90.00
_cell.angle_beta   90.00
_cell.angle_gamma   90.00
#
_symmetry.space_group_name_H-M   'P 1'
#
loop_
_entity.id
_entity.type
_entity.pdbx_description
1 polymer ?
#
loop_
_entity_poly.entity_id
_entity_poly.type
_entity_poly.pdbx_seq_one_letter_code
_entity_poly.pdbx_strand_id
1 'polypeptide(L)'
;MAFQQEYFSIPPITRAYTTTCLLTTIAVQLEFVTAYQLYFNPELIFKKFELWRLMTCFCFYGTIGFNFFFNLLFTYRYCRHLEEGSFRGRAADFLFMFIFGGTLMIIMALFINIVFLGSALTIMLVYVWSRRNPYVRMNFFGLLNFQAPYLPWVLFAFSLLLGNSVIVDLMGIVVG
;
A
#
# COMPACT_ATOMS: atom_id res chain seq x y z
N MET A 1 -8.88 28.08 1.82
CA MET A 1 -7.77 28.01 2.81
C MET A 1 -7.82 26.75 3.67
N ALA A 2 -8.99 26.20 4.02
CA ALA A 2 -9.11 24.95 4.79
C ALA A 2 -8.42 23.73 4.13
N PHE A 3 -8.65 23.48 2.83
CA PHE A 3 -8.05 22.34 2.11
C PHE A 3 -6.52 22.35 2.05
N GLN A 4 -5.90 23.53 1.94
CA GLN A 4 -4.44 23.63 1.95
C GLN A 4 -3.88 23.30 3.34
N GLN A 5 -4.51 23.78 4.41
CA GLN A 5 -4.09 23.47 5.77
C GLN A 5 -4.26 21.98 6.09
N GLU A 6 -5.34 21.36 5.62
CA GLU A 6 -5.54 19.92 5.74
C GLU A 6 -4.48 19.12 4.97
N TYR A 7 -4.10 19.58 3.77
CA TYR A 7 -3.04 18.96 2.96
C TYR A 7 -1.62 19.14 3.55
N PHE A 8 -1.36 20.25 4.25
CA PHE A 8 -0.12 20.46 4.99
C PHE A 8 -0.10 19.74 6.33
N SER A 9 -1.26 19.36 6.88
CA SER A 9 -1.36 18.53 8.08
C SER A 9 -1.00 17.06 7.82
N ILE A 10 -1.07 16.62 6.56
CA ILE A 10 -0.69 15.26 6.17
C ILE A 10 0.84 15.17 6.15
N PRO A 11 1.41 14.13 6.77
CA PRO A 11 2.85 13.88 6.73
C PRO A 11 3.41 13.79 5.30
N PRO A 12 4.67 14.21 5.09
CA PRO A 12 5.23 14.37 3.75
C PRO A 12 5.26 13.07 2.94
N ILE A 13 5.58 11.92 3.55
CA ILE A 13 5.74 10.64 2.83
C ILE A 13 4.37 10.07 2.49
N THR A 14 3.44 10.04 3.46
CA THR A 14 2.05 9.62 3.26
C THR A 14 1.38 10.43 2.15
N ARG A 15 1.60 11.74 2.14
CA ARG A 15 1.05 12.66 1.14
C ARG A 15 1.59 12.36 -0.25
N ALA A 16 2.92 12.29 -0.39
CA ALA A 16 3.56 11.97 -1.65
C ALA A 16 3.03 10.63 -2.20
N TYR A 17 3.03 9.58 -1.38
CA TYR A 17 2.58 8.26 -1.78
C TYR A 17 1.10 8.25 -2.22
N THR A 18 0.21 8.86 -1.44
CA THR A 18 -1.23 8.89 -1.76
C THR A 18 -1.49 9.69 -3.04
N THR A 19 -0.77 10.81 -3.24
CA THR A 19 -0.87 11.61 -4.47
C THR A 19 -0.37 10.84 -5.68
N THR A 20 0.74 10.09 -5.55
CA THR A 20 1.24 9.23 -6.62
C THR A 20 0.23 8.15 -6.96
N CYS A 21 -0.38 7.48 -5.98
CA CYS A 21 -1.42 6.47 -6.22
C CYS A 21 -2.64 7.03 -6.97
N LEU A 22 -3.14 8.20 -6.54
CA LEU A 22 -4.25 8.87 -7.21
C LEU A 22 -3.90 9.28 -8.65
N LEU A 23 -2.72 9.88 -8.84
CA LEU A 23 -2.24 10.29 -10.16
C LEU A 23 -2.07 9.09 -11.09
N THR A 24 -1.49 7.98 -10.61
CA THR A 24 -1.32 6.77 -11.42
C THR A 24 -2.67 6.19 -11.83
N THR A 25 -3.66 6.18 -10.93
CA THR A 25 -4.99 5.66 -11.26
C THR A 25 -5.73 6.55 -12.24
N ILE A 26 -5.64 7.88 -12.10
CA ILE A 26 -6.23 8.82 -13.06
C ILE A 26 -5.57 8.68 -14.43
N ALA A 27 -4.23 8.54 -14.48
CA ALA A 27 -3.50 8.37 -15.73
C ALA A 27 -3.92 7.09 -16.48
N VAL A 28 -4.24 6.01 -15.76
CA VAL A 28 -4.78 4.77 -16.34
C VAL A 28 -6.22 4.96 -16.80
N GLN A 29 -7.04 5.67 -16.03
CA GLN A 29 -8.45 5.91 -16.38
C GLN A 29 -8.61 6.80 -17.61
N LEU A 30 -7.71 7.77 -17.79
CA LEU A 30 -7.66 8.64 -18.97
C LEU A 30 -7.03 7.95 -20.19
N GLU A 31 -6.70 6.66 -20.08
CA GLU A 31 -5.99 5.85 -21.09
C GLU A 31 -4.65 6.45 -21.55
N PHE A 32 -4.11 7.41 -20.78
CA PHE A 32 -2.82 8.04 -21.05
C PHE A 32 -1.66 7.03 -20.86
N VAL A 33 -1.88 6.06 -19.97
CA VAL A 33 -0.99 4.91 -19.73
C VAL A 33 -1.85 3.65 -19.71
N THR A 34 -1.54 2.67 -20.55
CA THR A 34 -2.27 1.40 -20.56
C THR A 34 -1.92 0.60 -19.30
N ALA A 35 -2.91 -0.05 -18.67
CA ALA A 35 -2.67 -0.94 -17.53
C ALA A 35 -1.55 -1.95 -17.84
N TYR A 36 -1.42 -2.40 -19.10
CA TYR A 36 -0.35 -3.27 -19.64
C TYR A 36 1.08 -2.75 -19.45
N GLN A 37 1.30 -1.44 -19.43
CA GLN A 37 2.61 -0.83 -19.16
C GLN A 37 2.94 -0.72 -17.66
N LEU A 38 1.94 -0.87 -16.80
CA LEU A 38 2.08 -0.92 -15.35
C LEU A 38 2.27 -2.34 -14.81
N TYR A 39 2.13 -3.38 -15.64
CA TYR A 39 2.39 -4.75 -15.22
C TYR A 39 3.83 -4.90 -14.77
N PHE A 40 4.01 -5.52 -13.61
CA PHE A 40 5.32 -6.02 -13.18
C PHE A 40 5.71 -7.18 -14.10
N ASN A 41 6.52 -6.90 -15.12
CA ASN A 41 7.10 -7.94 -15.96
C ASN A 41 8.62 -7.98 -15.72
N PRO A 42 9.12 -8.97 -14.95
CA PRO A 42 10.52 -9.03 -14.55
C PRO A 42 11.47 -9.15 -15.74
N GLU A 43 11.06 -9.78 -16.85
CA GLU A 43 11.89 -9.84 -18.06
C GLU A 43 12.13 -8.46 -18.68
N LEU A 44 11.13 -7.58 -18.71
CA LEU A 44 11.25 -6.22 -19.25
C LEU A 44 12.04 -5.31 -18.29
N ILE A 45 11.90 -5.50 -16.99
CA ILE A 45 12.65 -4.71 -15.99
C ILE A 45 14.15 -5.01 -16.09
N PHE A 46 14.53 -6.30 -16.16
CA PHE A 46 15.93 -6.69 -16.25
C PHE A 46 16.55 -6.48 -17.64
N LYS A 47 15.78 -6.67 -18.73
CA LYS A 47 16.30 -6.47 -20.11
C LYS A 47 16.25 -5.02 -20.59
N LYS A 48 15.32 -4.18 -20.10
CA LYS A 48 15.14 -2.79 -20.57
C LYS A 48 15.35 -1.71 -19.51
N PHE A 49 15.70 -2.05 -18.27
CA PHE A 49 15.96 -1.08 -17.19
C PHE A 49 14.79 -0.12 -16.92
N GLU A 50 13.54 -0.59 -17.03
CA GLU A 50 12.34 0.22 -16.77
C GLU A 50 12.07 0.38 -15.26
N LEU A 51 12.94 1.10 -14.54
CA LEU A 51 12.87 1.29 -13.07
C LEU A 51 11.57 1.97 -12.61
N TRP A 52 10.92 2.74 -13.49
CA TRP A 52 9.64 3.37 -13.17
C TRP A 52 8.53 2.33 -12.89
N ARG A 53 8.59 1.15 -13.50
CA ARG A 53 7.63 0.06 -13.24
C ARG A 53 7.68 -0.40 -11.80
N LEU A 54 8.86 -0.46 -11.19
CA LEU A 54 9.01 -0.85 -9.78
C LEU A 54 8.18 0.08 -8.88
N MET A 55 8.28 1.39 -9.11
CA MET A 55 7.56 2.39 -8.32
C MET A 55 6.05 2.37 -8.59
N THR A 56 5.64 2.22 -9.86
CA THR A 56 4.23 2.28 -10.22
C THR A 56 3.46 1.00 -9.88
N CYS A 57 4.13 -0.15 -9.77
CA CYS A 57 3.53 -1.43 -9.32
C CYS A 57 3.07 -1.41 -7.85
N PHE A 58 3.70 -0.59 -7.01
CA PHE A 58 3.23 -0.36 -5.64
C PHE A 58 2.04 0.60 -5.59
N CYS A 59 1.98 1.57 -6.51
CA CYS A 59 0.95 2.61 -6.50
C CYS A 59 -0.36 2.19 -7.18
N PHE A 60 -0.36 1.07 -7.90
CA PHE A 60 -1.52 0.59 -8.65
C PHE A 60 -2.31 -0.47 -7.86
N TYR A 61 -3.57 -0.15 -7.53
CA TYR A 61 -4.49 -1.05 -6.82
C TYR A 61 -5.63 -1.58 -7.71
N GLY A 62 -5.46 -1.52 -9.03
CA GLY A 62 -6.48 -1.96 -10.00
C GLY A 62 -7.32 -0.82 -10.57
N THR A 63 -8.42 -1.20 -11.24
CA THR A 63 -9.37 -0.26 -11.84
C THR A 63 -10.10 0.56 -10.78
N ILE A 64 -10.62 1.74 -11.17
CA ILE A 64 -11.42 2.57 -10.27
C ILE A 64 -12.69 1.78 -9.89
N GLY A 65 -12.77 1.40 -8.61
CA GLY A 65 -13.88 0.64 -8.05
C GLY A 65 -13.75 0.53 -6.53
N PHE A 66 -14.63 -0.25 -5.91
CA PHE A 66 -14.64 -0.45 -4.46
C PHE A 66 -13.30 -0.98 -3.93
N ASN A 67 -12.65 -1.88 -4.67
CA ASN A 67 -11.36 -2.46 -4.31
C ASN A 67 -10.25 -1.40 -4.20
N PHE A 68 -10.12 -0.55 -5.22
CA PHE A 68 -9.18 0.57 -5.23
C PHE A 68 -9.46 1.54 -4.07
N PHE A 69 -10.72 1.93 -3.87
CA PHE A 69 -11.11 2.89 -2.84
C PHE A 69 -10.75 2.40 -1.44
N PHE A 70 -11.08 1.15 -1.11
CA PHE A 70 -10.76 0.60 0.21
C PHE A 70 -9.25 0.44 0.43
N ASN A 71 -8.53 -0.09 -0.55
CA ASN A 71 -7.08 -0.22 -0.44
C ASN A 71 -6.39 1.14 -0.27
N LEU A 72 -6.77 2.15 -1.06
CA LEU A 72 -6.25 3.50 -0.93
C LEU A 72 -6.57 4.11 0.44
N LEU A 73 -7.82 3.97 0.91
CA LEU A 73 -8.26 4.48 2.21
C LEU A 73 -7.47 3.83 3.35
N PHE A 74 -7.29 2.51 3.32
CA PHE A 74 -6.50 1.79 4.31
C PHE A 74 -5.04 2.23 4.27
N THR A 75 -4.41 2.24 3.10
CA THR A 75 -3.01 2.67 2.99
C THR A 75 -2.83 4.08 3.52
N TYR A 76 -3.67 5.03 3.10
CA TYR A 76 -3.60 6.41 3.57
C TYR A 76 -3.73 6.51 5.10
N ARG A 77 -4.72 5.83 5.69
CA ARG A 77 -4.98 5.89 7.14
C ARG A 77 -3.83 5.30 7.95
N TYR A 78 -3.30 4.14 7.54
CA TYR A 78 -2.23 3.47 8.28
C TYR A 78 -0.85 4.09 8.03
N CYS A 79 -0.56 4.56 6.80
CA CYS A 79 0.63 5.38 6.54
C CYS A 79 0.64 6.60 7.46
N ARG A 80 -0.48 7.34 7.53
CA ARG A 80 -0.59 8.52 8.39
C ARG A 80 -0.38 8.17 9.85
N HIS A 81 -1.01 7.10 10.36
CA HIS A 81 -0.83 6.67 11.74
C HIS A 81 0.60 6.21 12.06
N LEU A 82 1.30 5.57 11.12
CA LEU A 82 2.71 5.19 11.30
C LEU A 82 3.61 6.43 11.34
N GLU A 83 3.42 7.35 10.40
CA GLU A 83 4.26 8.54 10.26
C GLU A 83 4.03 9.57 11.37
N GLU A 84 2.77 9.82 11.78
CA GLU A 84 2.44 10.73 12.89
C GLU A 84 2.64 10.10 14.27
N GLY A 85 2.39 8.80 14.40
CA GLY A 85 2.43 8.10 15.68
C GLY A 85 3.83 7.58 16.02
N SER A 86 4.29 6.58 15.27
CA SER A 86 5.55 5.87 15.56
C SER A 86 6.81 6.62 15.14
N PHE A 87 6.72 7.44 14.08
CA PHE A 87 7.88 8.07 13.44
C PHE A 87 7.84 9.60 13.46
N ARG A 88 7.17 10.20 14.45
CA ARG A 88 7.08 11.65 14.58
C ARG A 88 8.48 12.27 14.69
N GLY A 89 8.89 13.02 13.66
CA GLY A 89 10.23 13.63 13.56
C GLY A 89 11.35 12.73 13.03
N ARG A 90 11.07 11.46 12.68
CA ARG A 90 12.02 10.49 12.08
C ARG A 90 11.51 9.93 10.76
N ALA A 91 11.12 10.82 9.84
CA ALA A 91 10.63 10.45 8.51
C ALA A 91 11.63 9.58 7.72
N ALA A 92 12.94 9.73 7.97
CA ALA A 92 13.98 8.91 7.35
C ALA A 92 13.88 7.42 7.72
N ASP A 93 13.52 7.10 8.97
CA ASP A 93 13.38 5.71 9.43
C ASP A 93 12.12 5.06 8.83
N PHE A 94 11.04 5.83 8.68
CA PHE A 94 9.85 5.39 7.98
C PHE A 94 10.12 5.13 6.49
N LEU A 95 10.86 6.03 5.82
CA LEU A 95 11.25 5.85 4.42
C LEU A 95 12.16 4.64 4.25
N PHE A 96 13.07 4.40 5.19
CA PHE A 96 13.92 3.20 5.19
C PHE A 96 13.08 1.92 5.31
N MET A 97 12.12 1.89 6.24
CA MET A 97 11.16 0.77 6.37
C MET A 97 10.38 0.54 5.06
N PHE A 98 9.95 1.62 4.40
CA PHE A 98 9.20 1.55 3.14
C PHE A 98 10.05 0.96 2.00
N ILE A 99 11.30 1.44 1.85
CA ILE A 99 12.24 0.94 0.84
C ILE A 99 12.65 -0.51 1.12
N PHE A 100 12.93 -0.82 2.39
CA PHE A 100 13.32 -2.17 2.81
C PHE A 100 12.21 -3.19 2.55
N GLY A 101 10.98 -2.88 2.98
CA GLY A 101 9.80 -3.70 2.70
C GLY A 101 9.54 -3.83 1.20
N GLY A 102 9.62 -2.73 0.45
CA GLY A 102 9.47 -2.74 -1.00
C GLY A 102 10.51 -3.61 -1.71
N THR A 103 11.77 -3.54 -1.29
CA THR A 103 12.85 -4.34 -1.88
C THR A 103 12.67 -5.84 -1.62
N LEU A 104 12.29 -6.22 -0.39
CA LEU A 104 11.97 -7.62 -0.06
C LEU A 104 10.77 -8.14 -0.86
N MET A 105 9.73 -7.33 -1.02
CA MET A 105 8.58 -7.69 -1.86
C MET A 105 8.95 -7.85 -3.32
N ILE A 106 9.81 -6.96 -3.87
CA ILE A 106 10.31 -7.09 -5.24
C ILE A 106 11.04 -8.43 -5.39
N ILE A 107 11.94 -8.77 -4.47
CA ILE A 107 12.70 -10.03 -4.52
C ILE A 107 11.73 -11.22 -4.53
N MET A 108 10.74 -11.26 -3.64
CA MET A 108 9.74 -12.34 -3.64
C MET A 108 8.85 -12.35 -4.88
N ALA A 109 8.48 -11.18 -5.40
CA ALA A 109 7.68 -11.06 -6.61
C ALA A 109 8.40 -11.60 -7.86
N LEU A 110 9.75 -11.52 -7.91
CA LEU A 110 10.55 -12.14 -8.98
C LEU A 110 10.39 -13.66 -9.01
N PHE A 111 10.27 -14.32 -7.86
CA PHE A 111 10.11 -15.77 -7.78
C PHE A 111 8.68 -16.24 -8.04
N ILE A 112 7.69 -15.46 -7.60
CA ILE A 112 6.27 -15.88 -7.61
C ILE A 112 5.53 -15.32 -8.85
N ASN A 113 6.17 -14.49 -9.67
CA ASN A 113 5.59 -13.83 -10.86
C ASN A 113 4.30 -13.06 -10.51
N ILE A 114 4.35 -12.31 -9.40
CA ILE A 114 3.22 -11.52 -8.92
C ILE A 114 3.14 -10.20 -9.68
N VAL A 115 1.92 -9.86 -10.09
CA VAL A 115 1.66 -8.75 -11.02
C VAL A 115 1.43 -7.41 -10.30
N PHE A 116 0.86 -7.42 -9.10
CA PHE A 116 0.48 -6.20 -8.36
C PHE A 116 0.97 -6.27 -6.91
N LEU A 117 1.69 -5.25 -6.45
CA LEU A 117 2.28 -5.20 -5.10
C LEU A 117 1.60 -4.18 -4.19
N GLY A 118 0.63 -3.41 -4.70
CA GLY A 118 -0.07 -2.38 -3.90
C GLY A 118 -0.76 -2.95 -2.66
N SER A 119 -1.57 -4.01 -2.81
CA SER A 119 -2.28 -4.62 -1.67
C SER A 119 -1.33 -5.27 -0.66
N ALA A 120 -0.22 -5.88 -1.12
CA ALA A 120 0.83 -6.39 -0.25
C ALA A 120 1.41 -5.29 0.63
N LEU A 121 1.69 -4.13 0.04
CA LEU A 121 2.25 -2.99 0.75
C LEU A 121 1.25 -2.42 1.78
N THR A 122 -0.04 -2.32 1.43
CA THR A 122 -1.09 -1.95 2.40
C THR A 122 -1.07 -2.88 3.61
N ILE A 123 -1.03 -4.19 3.38
CA ILE A 123 -1.06 -5.20 4.44
C ILE A 123 0.21 -5.19 5.27
N MET A 124 1.38 -4.98 4.66
CA MET A 124 2.64 -4.83 5.38
C MET A 124 2.62 -3.60 6.31
N LEU A 125 2.15 -2.45 5.82
CA LEU A 125 2.00 -1.25 6.65
C LEU A 125 1.03 -1.47 7.80
N VAL A 126 -0.12 -2.08 7.50
CA VAL A 126 -1.13 -2.44 8.51
C VAL A 126 -0.50 -3.35 9.56
N TYR A 127 0.22 -4.38 9.12
CA TYR A 127 0.85 -5.35 10.01
C TYR A 127 1.86 -4.69 10.94
N VAL A 128 2.79 -3.89 10.40
CA VAL A 128 3.78 -3.16 11.21
C VAL A 128 3.09 -2.25 12.22
N TRP A 129 2.06 -1.51 11.78
CA TRP A 129 1.29 -0.63 12.65
C TRP A 129 0.57 -1.40 13.77
N SER A 130 -0.06 -2.52 13.41
CA SER A 130 -0.79 -3.41 14.30
C SER A 130 0.11 -4.04 15.37
N ARG A 131 1.32 -4.44 15.00
CA ARG A 131 2.32 -5.00 15.94
C ARG A 131 2.89 -3.95 16.89
N ARG A 132 3.00 -2.69 16.45
CA ARG A 132 3.46 -1.58 17.29
C ARG A 132 2.39 -1.08 18.27
N ASN A 133 1.10 -1.30 17.98
CA ASN A 133 -0.02 -0.81 18.79
C ASN A 133 -0.98 -1.93 19.23
N PRO A 134 -0.50 -2.99 19.92
CA PRO A 134 -1.30 -4.18 20.18
C PRO A 134 -2.52 -3.93 21.10
N TYR A 135 -2.45 -2.91 21.95
CA TYR A 135 -3.50 -2.57 22.92
C TYR A 135 -4.60 -1.67 22.34
N VAL A 136 -4.43 -1.15 21.13
CA VAL A 136 -5.42 -0.26 20.52
C VAL A 136 -6.59 -1.09 19.98
N ARG A 137 -7.79 -0.77 20.45
CA ARG A 137 -9.04 -1.33 19.93
C ARG A 137 -9.44 -0.56 18.68
N MET A 138 -9.70 -1.30 17.62
CA MET A 138 -10.07 -0.78 16.30
C MET A 138 -11.51 -1.17 15.99
N ASN A 139 -12.26 -0.20 15.46
CA ASN A 139 -13.64 -0.41 15.03
C ASN A 139 -13.67 -0.42 13.50
N PHE A 140 -13.84 -1.59 12.92
CA PHE A 140 -13.97 -1.75 11.48
C PHE A 140 -15.43 -1.47 11.10
N PHE A 141 -15.64 -0.34 10.40
CA PHE A 141 -16.96 0.14 9.95
C PHE A 141 -18.00 0.33 11.08
N GLY A 142 -17.56 0.43 12.34
CA GLY A 142 -18.46 0.53 13.50
C GLY A 142 -19.24 -0.76 13.82
N LEU A 143 -19.06 -1.82 13.04
CA LEU A 143 -19.76 -3.10 13.20
C LEU A 143 -18.93 -4.14 13.95
N LEU A 144 -17.61 -4.15 13.71
CA LEU A 144 -16.69 -5.12 14.32
C LEU A 144 -15.66 -4.38 15.18
N ASN A 145 -15.65 -4.68 16.48
CA ASN A 145 -14.63 -4.20 17.42
C ASN A 145 -13.58 -5.31 17.59
N PHE A 146 -12.34 -5.06 17.21
CA PHE A 146 -11.23 -6.01 17.41
C PHE A 146 -9.93 -5.30 17.78
N GLN A 147 -8.97 -6.05 18.33
CA GLN A 147 -7.65 -5.51 18.67
C GLN A 147 -6.80 -5.35 17.40
N ALA A 148 -5.93 -4.34 17.38
CA ALA A 148 -5.06 -4.03 16.24
C ALA A 148 -4.32 -5.24 15.63
N PRO A 149 -3.80 -6.23 16.40
CA PRO A 149 -3.09 -7.39 15.83
C PRO A 149 -3.91 -8.24 14.85
N TYR A 150 -5.24 -8.22 14.93
CA TYR A 150 -6.12 -8.97 14.05
C TYR A 150 -6.46 -8.24 12.75
N LEU A 151 -6.11 -6.96 12.64
CA LEU A 151 -6.44 -6.12 11.49
C LEU A 151 -5.90 -6.66 10.15
N PRO A 152 -4.64 -7.12 10.05
CA PRO A 152 -4.12 -7.72 8.82
C PRO A 152 -4.94 -8.92 8.35
N TRP A 153 -5.41 -9.75 9.28
CA TRP A 153 -6.24 -10.92 8.98
C TRP A 153 -7.65 -10.56 8.52
N VAL A 154 -8.22 -9.50 9.09
CA VAL A 154 -9.53 -8.97 8.65
C VAL A 154 -9.41 -8.38 7.24
N LEU A 155 -8.34 -7.64 6.95
CA LEU A 155 -8.08 -7.14 5.60
C LEU A 155 -7.84 -8.27 4.60
N PHE A 156 -7.09 -9.29 4.98
CA PHE A 156 -6.88 -10.49 4.18
C PHE A 156 -8.21 -11.18 3.82
N ALA A 157 -9.11 -11.35 4.79
CA ALA A 157 -10.45 -11.89 4.53
C ALA A 157 -11.27 -10.98 3.61
N PHE A 158 -11.16 -9.66 3.78
CA PHE A 158 -11.85 -8.69 2.93
C PHE A 158 -11.33 -8.68 1.50
N SER A 159 -10.01 -8.76 1.31
CA SER A 159 -9.38 -8.92 0.00
C SER A 159 -9.82 -10.19 -0.71
N LEU A 160 -9.95 -11.30 0.03
CA LEU A 160 -10.47 -12.55 -0.52
C LEU A 160 -11.91 -12.39 -1.02
N LEU A 161 -12.77 -11.69 -0.27
CA LEU A 161 -14.14 -11.37 -0.68
C LEU A 161 -14.20 -10.46 -1.92
N LEU A 162 -13.23 -9.56 -2.07
CA LEU A 162 -13.11 -8.68 -3.23
C LEU A 162 -12.46 -9.36 -4.46
N GLY A 163 -12.07 -10.63 -4.34
CA GLY A 163 -11.43 -11.39 -5.42
C GLY A 163 -9.96 -11.00 -5.67
N ASN A 164 -9.29 -10.38 -4.69
CA ASN A 164 -7.86 -10.07 -4.80
C ASN A 164 -7.00 -11.34 -4.67
N SER A 165 -5.76 -11.22 -5.14
CA SER A 165 -4.78 -12.30 -5.05
C SER A 165 -4.32 -12.52 -3.61
N VAL A 166 -4.84 -13.58 -3.00
CA VAL A 166 -4.56 -14.01 -1.61
C VAL A 166 -3.05 -14.17 -1.33
N ILE A 167 -2.29 -14.62 -2.33
CA ILE A 167 -0.83 -14.85 -2.23
C ILE A 167 -0.08 -13.52 -2.00
N VAL A 168 -0.53 -12.44 -2.64
CA VAL A 168 0.05 -11.09 -2.52
C VAL A 168 -0.10 -10.57 -1.10
N ASP A 169 -1.28 -10.80 -0.54
CA ASP A 169 -1.62 -10.35 0.80
C ASP A 169 -0.85 -11.13 1.87
N LEU A 170 -0.70 -12.45 1.71
CA LEU A 170 0.16 -13.27 2.58
C LEU A 170 1.63 -12.84 2.52
N MET A 171 2.13 -12.52 1.32
CA MET A 171 3.48 -11.98 1.15
C MET A 171 3.65 -10.67 1.93
N GLY A 172 2.63 -9.80 1.91
CA GLY A 172 2.61 -8.59 2.72
C GLY A 172 2.75 -8.85 4.23
N ILE A 173 2.08 -9.88 4.74
CA ILE A 173 2.17 -10.30 6.16
C ILE A 173 3.55 -10.88 6.48
N VAL A 174 4.16 -11.64 5.57
CA VAL A 174 5.49 -12.25 5.78
C VAL A 174 6.61 -11.22 5.76
N VAL A 175 6.48 -10.16 4.94
CA VAL A 175 7.47 -9.08 4.84
C VAL A 175 7.38 -8.09 6.01
N GLY A 176 6.16 -7.83 6.50
CA GLY A 176 5.91 -6.90 7.61
C GLY A 176 6.42 -7.42 8.95
#